data_AF-A0A852Q1S9-F1
#
_entry.id   AF-A0A852Q1S9-F1
#
_cell.length_a   1.000
_cell.length_b   1.000
_cell.length_c   1.000
_cell.angle_alpha   90.00
_cell.angle_beta   90.00
_cell.angle_gamma   90.00
#
_symmetry.space_group_name_H-M   'P 1'
#
loop_
_entity.id
_entity.type
_entity.pdbx_description
1 polymer ?
#
loop_
_entity_poly.entity_id
_entity_poly.type
_entity_poly.pdbx_seq_one_letter_code
_entity_poly.pdbx_strand_id
1 'polypeptide(L)' 'MKKITADKIALVMARDILRTNSHYQRNIDLTTARDIAEFINSLSETFQKTLDDEIDSSHIINAYKNQSGK' A
#
# COMPACT_ATOMS: atom_id res chain seq x y z
N MET A 1 3.01 -16.71 4.43
CA MET A 1 2.75 -15.56 5.32
C MET A 1 3.33 -14.26 4.76
N LYS A 2 4.58 -14.23 4.26
CA LYS A 2 5.21 -13.05 3.62
C LYS A 2 4.35 -12.31 2.58
N LYS A 3 3.71 -13.04 1.65
CA LYS A 3 2.89 -12.43 0.59
C LYS A 3 1.68 -11.65 1.14
N ILE A 4 0.94 -12.22 2.10
CA ILE A 4 -0.23 -11.56 2.70
C ILE A 4 0.18 -10.26 3.41
N THR A 5 1.34 -10.27 4.07
CA THR A 5 1.92 -9.10 4.71
C THR A 5 2.34 -8.04 3.69
N ALA A 6 3.05 -8.44 2.63
CA ALA A 6 3.46 -7.56 1.54
C ALA A 6 2.25 -6.92 0.84
N ASP A 7 1.21 -7.70 0.56
CA ASP A 7 -0.05 -7.23 -0.04
C ASP A 7 -0.70 -6.14 0.85
N LYS A 8 -0.75 -6.35 2.18
CA LYS A 8 -1.30 -5.37 3.12
C LYS A 8 -0.50 -4.07 3.16
N ILE A 9 0.83 -4.16 3.17
CA ILE A 9 1.70 -2.97 3.19
C ILE A 9 1.54 -2.19 1.88
N ALA A 10 1.55 -2.88 0.74
CA ALA A 10 1.34 -2.29 -0.58
C ALA A 10 -0.01 -1.55 -0.65
N LEU A 11 -1.10 -2.14 -0.16
CA LEU A 11 -2.42 -1.51 -0.14
C LEU A 11 -2.45 -0.25 0.74
N VAL A 12 -1.83 -0.28 1.92
CA VAL A 12 -1.79 0.89 2.82
C VAL A 12 -0.96 2.03 2.21
N MET A 13 0.21 1.72 1.66
CA MET A 13 1.06 2.73 1.01
C MET A 13 0.39 3.31 -0.24
N ALA A 14 -0.22 2.48 -1.08
CA ALA A 14 -0.96 2.94 -2.25
C ALA A 14 -2.11 3.86 -1.85
N ARG A 15 -2.90 3.49 -0.83
CA ARG A 15 -3.96 4.35 -0.29
C ARG A 15 -3.43 5.72 0.13
N ASP A 16 -2.31 5.75 0.87
CA ASP A 16 -1.74 7.01 1.34
C ASP A 16 -1.23 7.87 0.18
N ILE A 17 -0.45 7.32 -0.76
CA ILE A 17 0.02 8.03 -1.97
C ILE A 17 -1.17 8.59 -2.78
N LEU A 18 -2.24 7.81 -2.91
CA LEU A 18 -3.44 8.21 -3.63
C LEU A 18 -4.21 9.30 -2.88
N ARG A 19 -4.20 9.31 -1.52
CA ARG A 19 -4.81 10.33 -0.64
C ARG A 19 -4.02 11.64 -0.59
N THR A 20 -2.69 11.61 -0.54
CA THR A 20 -1.87 12.84 -0.42
C THR A 20 -1.97 13.71 -1.67
N ASN A 21 -2.29 13.12 -2.82
CA ASN A 21 -2.51 13.80 -4.09
C ASN A 21 -3.99 14.24 -4.32
N SER A 22 -4.81 14.31 -3.25
CA SER A 22 -6.27 14.53 -3.32
C SER A 22 -6.72 15.94 -3.69
N HIS A 23 -5.83 16.84 -4.13
CA HIS A 23 -6.24 18.13 -4.68
C HIS A 23 -7.11 18.01 -5.94
N TYR A 24 -7.16 16.84 -6.58
CA TYR A 24 -8.02 16.57 -7.73
C TYR A 24 -8.81 15.29 -7.50
N GLN A 25 -10.15 15.36 -7.65
CA GLN A 25 -10.98 14.16 -7.83
C GLN A 25 -10.41 13.39 -9.03
N ARG A 26 -9.70 12.30 -8.74
CA ARG A 26 -9.14 11.43 -9.78
C ARG A 26 -10.33 10.74 -10.44
N ASN A 27 -10.63 11.08 -11.69
CA ASN A 27 -11.56 10.28 -12.50
C ASN A 27 -10.94 8.88 -12.63
N ILE A 28 -11.51 7.92 -11.91
CA ILE A 28 -11.06 6.53 -11.99
C ILE A 28 -11.78 5.90 -13.18
N ASP A 29 -11.14 5.98 -14.34
CA ASP A 29 -11.52 5.19 -15.50
C ASP A 29 -10.84 3.82 -15.48
N LEU A 30 -11.17 2.98 -16.46
CA LEU A 30 -10.63 1.61 -16.56
C LEU A 30 -9.10 1.58 -16.66
N THR A 31 -8.50 2.57 -17.33
CA THR A 31 -7.05 2.68 -17.50
C THR A 31 -6.39 3.02 -16.16
N THR A 32 -6.90 4.03 -15.49
CA THR A 32 -6.42 4.46 -14.17
C THR A 32 -6.57 3.34 -13.14
N ALA A 33 -7.66 2.58 -13.19
CA ALA A 33 -7.87 1.43 -12.32
C ALA A 33 -6.84 0.31 -12.57
N ARG A 34 -6.48 0.05 -13.83
CA ARG A 34 -5.42 -0.91 -14.20
C ARG A 34 -4.05 -0.45 -13.72
N ASP A 35 -3.70 0.80 -13.95
CA ASP A 35 -2.41 1.35 -13.53
C ASP A 35 -2.24 1.29 -12.01
N ILE A 36 -3.31 1.57 -11.25
CA ILE A 36 -3.32 1.40 -9.78
C ILE A 36 -3.12 -0.07 -9.39
N ALA A 37 -3.78 -1.00 -10.08
CA ALA A 37 -3.64 -2.42 -9.80
C ALA A 37 -2.22 -2.94 -10.08
N GLU A 38 -1.62 -2.55 -11.21
CA GLU A 38 -0.24 -2.90 -11.56
C GLU A 38 0.77 -2.30 -10.58
N PHE A 39 0.54 -1.06 -10.16
CA PHE A 39 1.35 -0.39 -9.15
C PHE A 39 1.32 -1.13 -7.80
N ILE A 40 0.12 -1.47 -7.31
CA ILE A 40 -0.05 -2.22 -6.06
C ILE A 40 0.62 -3.59 -6.15
N ASN A 41 0.48 -4.28 -7.28
CA ASN A 41 1.09 -5.59 -7.47
C ASN A 41 2.63 -5.49 -7.47
N SER A 42 3.19 -4.50 -8.17
CA SER A 42 4.63 -4.26 -8.22
C SER A 42 5.22 -3.94 -6.84
N LEU A 43 4.51 -3.15 -6.04
CA LEU A 43 4.88 -2.88 -4.64
C LEU A 43 4.86 -4.16 -3.80
N SER A 44 3.80 -4.95 -3.91
CA SER A 44 3.67 -6.21 -3.16
C SER A 44 4.79 -7.18 -3.51
N GLU A 45 5.10 -7.37 -4.79
CA GLU A 45 6.20 -8.25 -5.22
C GLU A 45 7.56 -7.76 -4.71
N THR A 46 7.76 -6.45 -4.69
CA THR A 46 8.98 -5.84 -4.13
C THR A 46 9.07 -6.14 -2.64
N PHE A 47 8.02 -5.86 -1.87
CA PHE A 47 7.98 -6.12 -0.43
C PHE A 47 8.09 -7.60 -0.10
N GLN A 48 7.52 -8.49 -0.90
CA GLN A 48 7.66 -9.93 -0.69
C GLN A 48 9.13 -10.38 -0.79
N LYS A 49 9.93 -9.72 -1.64
CA LYS A 49 11.36 -10.02 -1.83
C LYS A 49 12.26 -9.33 -0.81
N THR A 50 11.87 -8.16 -0.32
CA THR A 50 12.71 -7.31 0.55
C THR A 50 12.33 -7.33 2.03
N LEU A 51 11.11 -7.77 2.39
CA LEU A 51 10.72 -7.96 3.78
C LEU A 51 11.42 -9.20 4.34
N ASP A 52 12.39 -8.94 5.22
CA ASP A 52 12.94 -9.96 6.09
C ASP A 52 11.86 -10.49 7.03
N ASP A 53 11.94 -11.78 7.39
CA ASP A 53 10.98 -12.42 8.32
C ASP A 53 10.98 -11.76 9.72
N GLU A 54 12.01 -10.95 10.03
CA GLU A 54 12.15 -10.22 11.29
C GLU A 54 11.37 -8.90 11.33
N ILE A 55 10.93 -8.35 10.19
CA ILE A 55 10.15 -7.12 10.17
C ILE A 55 8.70 -7.47 10.52
N ASP A 56 8.37 -7.33 11.81
CA ASP A 56 7.01 -7.52 12.28
C ASP A 56 6.07 -6.48 11.65
N SER A 57 5.34 -6.92 10.63
CA SER A 57 4.32 -6.15 9.92
C SER A 57 3.27 -5.51 10.81
N SER A 58 3.08 -6.02 12.03
CA SER A 58 2.21 -5.42 13.01
C SER A 58 2.69 -4.01 13.39
N HIS A 59 4.00 -3.74 13.45
CA HIS A 59 4.55 -2.42 13.73
C HIS A 59 4.25 -1.41 12.61
N ILE A 60 4.39 -1.84 11.34
CA ILE A 60 4.08 -0.99 10.19
C ILE A 60 2.59 -0.65 10.20
N ILE A 61 1.72 -1.66 10.30
CA ILE A 61 0.27 -1.47 10.30
C ILE A 61 -0.20 -0.62 11.49
N ASN A 62 0.36 -0.84 12.69
CA ASN A 62 0.00 -0.09 13.90
C ASN A 62 0.50 1.35 13.86
N ALA A 63 1.68 1.62 13.28
CA ALA A 63 2.15 2.99 13.05
C ALA A 63 1.17 3.78 12.18
N TYR A 64 0.61 3.14 11.13
CA TYR A 64 -0.40 3.77 10.27
C TYR A 64 -1.77 3.91 10.93
N LYS A 65 -2.19 2.97 11.79
CA LYS A 65 -3.46 3.06 12.53
C LYS A 65 -3.49 4.27 13.48
N ASN A 66 -2.38 4.53 14.16
CA ASN A 66 -2.27 5.61 15.14
C ASN A 66 -2.15 7.01 14.51
N GLN A 67 -1.75 7.10 13.23
CA GLN A 67 -1.72 8.38 12.50
C GLN A 67 -3.08 8.82 11.96
N SER A 68 -4.06 7.92 11.83
CA SER A 68 -5.40 8.26 11.33
C SER A 68 -6.35 8.84 12.42
N GLY A 69 -5.87 9.00 13.66
CA GLY A 69 -6.67 9.47 14.81
C GLY A 69 -6.42 10.91 15.24
N LYS A 70 -5.74 11.73 14.43
CA LYS A 70 -5.56 13.17 14.66
C LYS A 70 -6.18 13.99 13.54
#